data_AF-A0A2W6YPN3-F1
#
_entry.id   AF-A0A2W6YPN3-F1
#
_cell.length_a   1.000
_cell.length_b   1.000
_cell.length_c   1.000
_cell.angle_alpha   90.00
_cell.angle_beta   90.00
_cell.angle_gamma   90.00
#
_symmetry.space_group_name_H-M   'P 1'
#
loop_
_entity.id
_entity.type
_entity.pdbx_description
1 polymer ?
#
loop_
_entity_poly.entity_id
_entity_poly.type
_entity_poly.pdbx_seq_one_letter_code
_entity_poly.pdbx_strand_id
1 'polypeptide(L)'
;MPTNSDDIAVVIARVSQRYDVSHAILLGMVAKLTGTAAMPPLARLERRLVRRIPNVQRLRAGLAQSVADEALAGWRRAAASAVDAGQFIEVDKALAQAEFHILAGAVDLAELAPERRIAAGEMRALRGEVSKLGLTQQHAREAAQRFAEAVAIVGRSDPACSHAFGLRQANALILLAEEWSSQSDYEAAIAHLRQMLGQLDNFEDTIRWAEVQERLGVALAGLGGLRGDRALLHEAAACYRTALEDVRREHDLPLWARLQRHLGRLALELGEAQDDRALIEEAVEALRAASSVMERASDAPAWAAAQFDLGRALSALGRRSAGLADLEAAYNALNCAGQVWTRDVAPARWADIQDRMGAVLATMGGSYNETVVLEEAVAAFGRALEVRRRETDLPAWASSMAGRAEATMQLARRGKELGLAQQALSQLVEAMEAARGAGDAALAAALQTRLVAAGAMAQALAGG
;
A
#
# COMPACT_ATOMS: atom_id res chain seq x y z
N MET A 1 13.11 -6.15 -23.88
CA MET A 1 13.58 -4.84 -24.36
C MET A 1 14.52 -4.28 -23.31
N PRO A 2 15.79 -3.99 -23.62
CA PRO A 2 16.64 -3.24 -22.69
C PRO A 2 15.96 -1.88 -22.43
N THR A 3 15.71 -1.55 -21.17
CA THR A 3 15.15 -0.24 -20.78
C THR A 3 16.14 0.84 -21.21
N ASN A 4 15.72 1.76 -22.08
CA ASN A 4 16.56 2.85 -22.54
C ASN A 4 16.86 3.81 -21.37
N SER A 5 18.04 4.42 -21.35
CA SER A 5 18.46 5.40 -20.33
C SER A 5 17.47 6.57 -20.24
N ASP A 6 16.88 6.95 -21.37
CA ASP A 6 15.89 8.03 -21.46
C ASP A 6 14.61 7.70 -20.68
N ASP A 7 14.16 6.44 -20.70
CA ASP A 7 12.95 6.03 -20.00
C ASP A 7 13.13 6.04 -18.47
N ILE A 8 14.33 5.71 -18.00
CA ILE A 8 14.68 5.78 -16.58
C ILE A 8 14.72 7.23 -16.12
N ALA A 9 15.26 8.13 -16.93
CA ALA A 9 15.29 9.57 -16.64
C ALA A 9 13.87 10.14 -16.49
N VAL A 10 12.92 9.72 -17.33
CA VAL A 10 11.51 10.11 -17.23
C VAL A 10 10.89 9.66 -15.91
N VAL A 11 11.14 8.42 -15.47
CA VAL A 11 10.66 7.92 -14.17
C VAL A 11 11.24 8.75 -13.02
N ILE A 12 12.55 9.02 -13.05
CA ILE A 12 13.22 9.83 -12.02
C ILE A 12 12.63 11.24 -11.96
N ALA A 13 12.46 11.91 -13.10
CA ALA A 13 11.89 13.26 -13.16
C ALA A 13 10.46 13.30 -12.60
N ARG A 14 9.63 12.32 -12.95
CA ARG A 14 8.27 12.19 -12.43
C ARG A 14 8.25 12.02 -10.92
N VAL A 15 9.06 11.10 -10.38
CA VAL A 15 9.13 10.86 -8.92
C VAL A 15 9.68 12.10 -8.20
N SER A 16 10.72 12.73 -8.76
CA SER A 16 11.33 13.95 -8.22
C SER A 16 10.29 15.07 -8.08
N GLN A 17 9.59 15.39 -9.17
CA GLN A 17 8.58 16.45 -9.18
C GLN A 17 7.40 16.15 -8.25
N ARG A 18 6.94 14.89 -8.22
CA ARG A 18 5.75 14.51 -7.47
C ARG A 18 5.96 14.51 -5.95
N TYR A 19 7.16 14.16 -5.50
CA TYR A 19 7.45 13.95 -4.08
C TYR A 19 8.49 14.92 -3.51
N ASP A 20 8.89 15.92 -4.29
CA ASP A 20 9.88 16.93 -3.91
C ASP A 20 11.20 16.31 -3.40
N VAL A 21 11.72 15.34 -4.16
CA VAL A 21 13.01 14.68 -3.90
C VAL A 21 13.99 15.02 -5.00
N SER A 22 15.25 15.32 -4.67
CA SER A 22 16.24 15.71 -5.68
C SER A 22 16.51 14.59 -6.68
N HIS A 23 16.80 14.97 -7.93
CA HIS A 23 17.20 14.01 -8.98
C HIS A 23 18.46 13.25 -8.59
N ALA A 24 19.42 13.90 -7.94
CA ALA A 24 20.68 13.29 -7.50
C ALA A 24 20.45 12.11 -6.55
N ILE A 25 19.54 12.24 -5.59
CA ILE A 25 19.17 11.17 -4.65
C ILE A 25 18.60 9.96 -5.40
N LEU A 26 17.65 10.19 -6.30
CA LEU A 26 17.01 9.12 -7.07
C LEU A 26 18.00 8.44 -8.02
N LEU A 27 18.87 9.21 -8.68
CA LEU A 27 19.96 8.69 -9.51
C LEU A 27 20.92 7.83 -8.68
N GLY A 28 21.28 8.26 -7.47
CA GLY A 28 22.10 7.48 -6.55
C GLY A 28 21.47 6.12 -6.20
N MET A 29 20.14 6.04 -6.08
CA MET A 29 19.43 4.78 -5.79
C MET A 29 19.47 3.85 -7.01
N VAL A 30 19.25 4.41 -8.20
CA VAL A 30 19.26 3.65 -9.46
C VAL A 30 20.68 3.20 -9.83
N ALA A 31 21.71 4.01 -9.57
CA ALA A 31 23.10 3.68 -9.87
C ALA A 31 23.52 2.35 -9.20
N LYS A 32 23.04 2.08 -7.98
CA LYS A 32 23.30 0.82 -7.27
C LYS A 32 22.72 -0.43 -7.95
N LEU A 33 21.74 -0.29 -8.85
CA LEU A 33 21.22 -1.41 -9.65
C LEU A 33 22.17 -1.81 -10.79
N THR A 34 22.83 -0.81 -11.40
CA THR A 34 23.58 -0.99 -12.66
C THR A 34 24.80 -1.92 -12.57
N GLY A 35 25.32 -2.16 -11.36
CA GLY A 35 26.49 -3.02 -11.14
C GLY A 35 26.20 -4.45 -10.67
N THR A 36 24.95 -4.80 -10.32
CA THR A 36 24.68 -6.06 -9.57
C THR A 36 23.40 -6.80 -9.93
N ALA A 37 22.44 -6.18 -10.63
CA ALA A 37 21.15 -6.80 -10.92
C ALA A 37 20.56 -6.33 -12.26
N ALA A 38 19.74 -7.17 -12.90
CA ALA A 38 18.95 -6.75 -14.06
C ALA A 38 17.97 -5.64 -13.67
N MET A 39 17.85 -4.61 -14.53
CA MET A 39 16.95 -3.48 -14.29
C MET A 39 15.49 -3.98 -14.25
N PRO A 40 14.72 -3.68 -13.19
CA PRO A 40 13.32 -4.05 -13.15
C PRO A 40 12.50 -3.24 -14.17
N PRO A 41 11.30 -3.71 -14.56
CA PRO A 41 10.38 -2.92 -15.37
C PRO A 41 10.15 -1.53 -14.75
N LEU A 42 10.01 -0.49 -15.58
CA LEU A 42 9.92 0.91 -15.15
C LEU A 42 8.84 1.16 -14.09
N ALA A 43 7.66 0.53 -14.24
CA ALA A 43 6.59 0.64 -13.24
C ALA A 43 6.99 0.04 -11.87
N ARG A 44 7.78 -1.04 -11.85
CA ARG A 44 8.33 -1.62 -10.61
C ARG A 44 9.45 -0.75 -10.05
N LEU A 45 10.28 -0.15 -10.91
CA LEU A 45 11.31 0.80 -10.49
C LEU A 45 10.68 2.03 -9.81
N GLU A 46 9.69 2.66 -10.44
CA GLU A 46 8.96 3.81 -9.89
C GLU A 46 8.39 3.47 -8.50
N ARG A 47 7.69 2.34 -8.37
CA ARG A 47 7.17 1.87 -7.06
C ARG A 47 8.26 1.68 -6.01
N ARG A 48 9.41 1.12 -6.38
CA ARG A 48 10.54 0.93 -5.46
C ARG A 48 11.11 2.26 -5.00
N LEU A 49 11.32 3.22 -5.91
CA LEU A 49 11.82 4.56 -5.59
C LEU A 49 10.87 5.28 -4.63
N VAL A 50 9.56 5.30 -4.94
CA VAL A 50 8.54 5.94 -4.09
C VAL A 50 8.55 5.35 -2.67
N ARG A 51 8.67 4.02 -2.55
CA ARG A 51 8.77 3.33 -1.24
C ARG A 51 10.02 3.70 -0.43
N ARG A 52 11.06 4.28 -1.04
CA ARG A 52 12.28 4.71 -0.32
C ARG A 52 12.23 6.16 0.17
N ILE A 53 11.32 6.98 -0.33
CA ILE A 53 11.24 8.41 -0.01
C ILE A 53 11.15 8.67 1.51
N PRO A 54 10.31 7.95 2.29
CA PRO A 54 10.27 8.16 3.74
C PRO A 54 11.60 7.85 4.44
N ASN A 55 12.42 6.94 3.90
CA ASN A 55 13.73 6.62 4.47
C ASN A 55 14.74 7.75 4.20
N VAL A 56 14.64 8.46 3.06
CA VAL A 56 15.45 9.66 2.77
C VAL A 56 15.16 10.76 3.79
N GLN A 57 13.87 11.02 4.04
CA GLN A 57 13.43 12.02 5.02
C GLN A 57 13.91 11.66 6.43
N ARG A 58 13.79 10.38 6.82
CA ARG A 58 14.28 9.91 8.12
C ARG A 58 15.81 10.03 8.25
N LEU A 59 16.55 9.69 7.21
CA LEU A 59 18.01 9.82 7.18
C LEU A 59 18.43 11.29 7.33
N ARG A 60 17.79 12.21 6.59
CA ARG A 60 18.04 13.66 6.72
C ARG A 60 17.69 14.17 8.12
N ALA A 61 16.53 13.82 8.65
CA ALA A 61 16.09 14.23 9.98
C ALA A 61 17.05 13.73 11.07
N GLY A 62 17.51 12.48 10.97
CA GLY A 62 18.54 11.93 11.85
C GLY A 62 19.84 12.71 11.74
N LEU A 63 20.37 12.92 10.54
CA LEU A 63 21.62 13.65 10.33
C LEU A 63 21.59 15.10 10.83
N ALA A 64 20.42 15.74 10.83
CA ALA A 64 20.22 17.12 11.28
C ALA A 64 20.19 17.29 12.82
N GLN A 65 20.11 16.20 13.59
CA GLN A 65 20.15 16.29 15.06
C GLN A 65 21.48 16.87 15.55
N SER A 66 21.40 17.81 16.49
CA SER A 66 22.57 18.46 17.10
C SER A 66 23.36 17.48 17.96
N VAL A 67 24.68 17.60 17.91
CA VAL A 67 25.62 16.78 18.70
C VAL A 67 26.69 17.71 19.28
N ALA A 68 27.05 17.50 20.54
CA ALA A 68 28.05 18.32 21.23
C ALA A 68 29.50 18.09 20.74
N ASP A 69 29.83 16.88 20.27
CA ASP A 69 31.14 16.55 19.72
C ASP A 69 31.27 17.12 18.29
N GLU A 70 32.19 18.05 18.11
CA GLU A 70 32.41 18.76 16.84
C GLU A 70 32.95 17.85 15.72
N ALA A 71 33.75 16.83 16.05
CA ALA A 71 34.21 15.86 15.07
C ALA A 71 33.03 15.03 14.56
N LEU A 72 32.17 14.58 15.48
CA LEU A 72 30.93 13.87 15.16
C LEU A 72 29.97 14.74 14.35
N ALA A 73 29.79 16.01 14.73
CA ALA A 73 29.02 16.98 13.96
C ALA A 73 29.58 17.17 12.54
N GLY A 74 30.91 17.20 12.40
CA GLY A 74 31.62 17.24 11.12
C GLY A 74 31.24 16.08 10.19
N TRP A 75 31.33 14.83 10.67
CA TRP A 75 30.95 13.66 9.87
C TRP A 75 29.44 13.62 9.55
N ARG A 76 28.56 14.04 10.47
CA ARG A 76 27.11 14.14 10.19
C ARG A 76 26.80 15.17 9.10
N ARG A 77 27.47 16.33 9.11
CA ARG A 77 27.35 17.34 8.04
C ARG A 77 27.87 16.82 6.70
N ALA A 78 29.01 16.13 6.70
CA ALA A 78 29.54 15.49 5.50
C ALA A 78 28.58 14.44 4.93
N ALA A 79 28.02 13.58 5.79
CA ALA A 79 27.00 12.61 5.43
C ALA A 79 25.74 13.29 4.87
N ALA A 80 25.25 14.38 5.48
CA ALA A 80 24.09 15.12 5.00
C ALA A 80 24.32 15.70 3.59
N SER A 81 25.48 16.33 3.37
CA SER A 81 25.87 16.83 2.04
C SER A 81 25.95 15.71 1.01
N ALA A 82 26.49 14.54 1.39
CA ALA A 82 26.57 13.38 0.51
C ALA A 82 25.19 12.77 0.20
N VAL A 83 24.23 12.81 1.15
CA VAL A 83 22.84 12.43 0.89
C VAL A 83 22.24 13.34 -0.18
N ASP A 84 22.41 14.66 -0.06
CA ASP A 84 21.84 15.61 -1.01
C ASP A 84 22.43 15.46 -2.42
N ALA A 85 23.69 15.03 -2.50
CA ALA A 85 24.39 14.69 -3.75
C ALA A 85 24.10 13.27 -4.27
N GLY A 86 23.31 12.44 -3.55
CA GLY A 86 23.03 11.04 -3.92
C GLY A 86 24.23 10.09 -3.79
N GLN A 87 25.28 10.49 -3.07
CA GLN A 87 26.54 9.76 -2.94
C GLN A 87 26.52 8.80 -1.74
N PHE A 88 25.65 7.79 -1.78
CA PHE A 88 25.39 6.91 -0.63
C PHE A 88 26.60 6.11 -0.10
N ILE A 89 27.65 5.93 -0.91
CA ILE A 89 28.90 5.31 -0.47
C ILE A 89 29.64 6.25 0.50
N GLU A 90 29.73 7.54 0.17
CA GLU A 90 30.36 8.53 1.04
C GLU A 90 29.53 8.78 2.31
N VAL A 91 28.19 8.66 2.22
CA VAL A 91 27.33 8.68 3.42
C VAL A 91 27.69 7.54 4.37
N ASP A 92 27.76 6.29 3.88
CA ASP A 92 28.10 5.13 4.73
C ASP A 92 29.51 5.26 5.32
N LYS A 93 30.46 5.78 4.54
CA LYS A 93 31.84 6.02 4.98
C LYS A 93 31.93 7.06 6.09
N ALA A 94 31.27 8.21 5.94
CA ALA A 94 31.25 9.26 6.97
C ALA A 94 30.59 8.74 8.27
N LEU A 95 29.49 8.01 8.15
CA LEU A 95 28.81 7.41 9.31
C LEU A 95 29.65 6.32 9.98
N ALA A 96 30.40 5.51 9.21
CA ALA A 96 31.32 4.52 9.76
C ALA A 96 32.49 5.17 10.50
N GLN A 97 33.01 6.30 10.01
CA GLN A 97 34.05 7.07 10.71
C GLN A 97 33.54 7.66 12.03
N ALA A 98 32.33 8.23 12.00
CA ALA A 98 31.65 8.71 13.20
C ALA A 98 31.44 7.60 14.23
N GLU A 99 30.94 6.44 13.79
CA GLU A 99 30.75 5.27 14.64
C GLU A 99 32.08 4.78 15.24
N PHE A 100 33.14 4.68 14.43
CA PHE A 100 34.46 4.27 14.89
C PHE A 100 35.03 5.24 15.94
N HIS A 101 34.86 6.55 15.75
CA HIS A 101 35.26 7.56 16.73
C HIS A 101 34.52 7.39 18.06
N ILE A 102 33.20 7.15 18.02
CA ILE A 102 32.40 6.91 19.24
C ILE A 102 32.86 5.65 19.97
N LEU A 103 33.26 4.60 19.23
CA LEU A 103 33.70 3.32 19.78
C LEU A 103 35.20 3.29 20.13
N ALA A 104 35.95 4.34 19.79
CA ALA A 104 37.40 4.36 19.99
C ALA A 104 37.79 4.11 21.45
N GLY A 105 38.73 3.18 21.65
CA GLY A 105 39.23 2.78 22.96
C GLY A 105 38.33 1.83 23.74
N ALA A 106 37.19 1.40 23.20
CA ALA A 106 36.35 0.37 23.82
C ALA A 106 36.83 -1.04 23.44
N VAL A 107 36.99 -1.90 24.44
CA VAL A 107 37.28 -3.33 24.24
C VAL A 107 35.99 -4.15 24.28
N ASP A 108 35.02 -3.75 25.12
CA ASP A 108 33.68 -4.32 25.21
C ASP A 108 32.61 -3.21 25.10
N LEU A 109 31.55 -3.48 24.33
CA LEU A 109 30.39 -2.60 24.22
C LEU A 109 29.63 -2.46 25.55
N ALA A 110 29.69 -3.47 26.42
CA ALA A 110 29.06 -3.43 27.73
C ALA A 110 29.69 -2.41 28.69
N GLU A 111 30.98 -2.10 28.51
CA GLU A 111 31.75 -1.17 29.35
C GLU A 111 31.65 0.28 28.88
N LEU A 112 31.11 0.52 27.69
CA LEU A 112 30.87 1.88 27.19
C LEU A 112 29.77 2.58 28.00
N ALA A 113 30.00 3.87 28.27
CA ALA A 113 29.00 4.74 28.86
C ALA A 113 27.68 4.70 28.04
N PRO A 114 26.50 4.70 28.69
CA PRO A 114 25.21 4.62 28.01
C PRO A 114 25.05 5.59 26.84
N GLU A 115 25.54 6.83 26.99
CA GLU A 115 25.44 7.88 25.98
C GLU A 115 26.24 7.53 24.72
N ARG A 116 27.44 6.94 24.89
CA ARG A 116 28.27 6.47 23.77
C ARG A 116 27.64 5.28 23.07
N ARG A 117 26.99 4.37 23.82
CA ARG A 117 26.26 3.24 23.23
C ARG A 117 25.07 3.71 22.40
N ILE A 118 24.30 4.67 22.92
CA ILE A 118 23.18 5.28 22.19
C ILE A 118 23.68 5.93 20.91
N ALA A 119 24.71 6.77 20.99
CA ALA A 119 25.27 7.45 19.81
C ALA A 119 25.84 6.47 18.76
N ALA A 120 26.53 5.41 19.17
CA ALA A 120 27.04 4.39 18.25
C ALA A 120 25.88 3.62 17.59
N GLY A 121 24.86 3.26 18.36
CA GLY A 121 23.65 2.62 17.84
C GLY A 121 22.91 3.49 16.84
N GLU A 122 22.81 4.80 17.10
CA GLU A 122 22.24 5.76 16.14
C GLU A 122 23.04 5.80 14.83
N MET A 123 24.37 5.84 14.88
CA MET A 123 25.19 5.81 13.66
C MET A 123 24.97 4.52 12.88
N ARG A 124 24.93 3.37 13.58
CA ARG A 124 24.63 2.08 12.96
C ARG A 124 23.23 2.06 12.34
N ALA A 125 22.23 2.64 13.00
CA ALA A 125 20.88 2.73 12.48
C ALA A 125 20.78 3.66 11.25
N LEU A 126 21.51 4.79 11.23
CA LEU A 126 21.59 5.65 10.03
C LEU A 126 22.23 4.92 8.85
N ARG A 127 23.27 4.10 9.10
CA ARG A 127 23.84 3.21 8.07
C ARG A 127 22.82 2.17 7.60
N GLY A 128 21.96 1.69 8.48
CA GLY A 128 20.80 0.85 8.13
C GLY A 128 19.82 1.57 7.20
N GLU A 129 19.50 2.84 7.48
CA GLU A 129 18.65 3.66 6.59
C GLU A 129 19.29 3.87 5.20
N VAL A 130 20.61 4.08 5.13
CA VAL A 130 21.34 4.14 3.85
C VAL A 130 21.24 2.82 3.08
N SER A 131 21.38 1.68 3.76
CA SER A 131 21.17 0.36 3.14
C SER A 131 19.74 0.21 2.63
N LYS A 132 18.72 0.69 3.37
CA LYS A 132 17.32 0.64 2.89
C LYS A 132 17.13 1.39 1.58
N LEU A 133 17.91 2.43 1.27
CA LEU A 133 17.80 3.15 -0.01
C LEU A 133 18.22 2.30 -1.22
N GLY A 134 18.93 1.19 -0.98
CA GLY A 134 19.24 0.21 -2.02
C GLY A 134 17.99 -0.48 -2.58
N LEU A 135 18.05 -0.80 -3.87
CA LEU A 135 16.94 -1.37 -4.63
C LEU A 135 17.11 -2.88 -4.92
N THR A 136 18.06 -3.54 -4.23
CA THR A 136 18.36 -4.98 -4.37
C THR A 136 18.03 -5.74 -3.08
N GLN A 137 17.90 -7.06 -3.21
CA GLN A 137 17.57 -7.96 -2.11
C GLN A 137 18.64 -7.90 -1.01
N GLN A 138 19.91 -7.83 -1.43
CA GLN A 138 21.07 -7.76 -0.56
C GLN A 138 21.04 -6.52 0.34
N HIS A 139 20.75 -5.36 -0.23
CA HIS A 139 20.70 -4.10 0.55
C HIS A 139 19.59 -4.11 1.61
N ALA A 140 18.45 -4.73 1.33
CA ALA A 140 17.37 -4.87 2.31
C ALA A 140 17.76 -5.81 3.47
N ARG A 141 18.51 -6.89 3.19
CA ARG A 141 19.09 -7.76 4.23
C ARG A 141 20.12 -7.03 5.08
N GLU A 142 21.04 -6.30 4.45
CA GLU A 142 22.04 -5.48 5.13
C GLU A 142 21.38 -4.43 6.03
N ALA A 143 20.29 -3.82 5.57
CA ALA A 143 19.52 -2.90 6.40
C ALA A 143 18.96 -3.59 7.65
N ALA A 144 18.29 -4.73 7.50
CA ALA A 144 17.76 -5.49 8.63
C ALA A 144 18.86 -5.87 9.63
N GLN A 145 20.01 -6.33 9.13
CA GLN A 145 21.17 -6.66 9.95
C GLN A 145 21.70 -5.43 10.71
N ARG A 146 21.87 -4.29 10.05
CA ARG A 146 22.36 -3.06 10.69
C ARG A 146 21.41 -2.57 11.78
N PHE A 147 20.09 -2.70 11.61
CA PHE A 147 19.16 -2.38 12.69
C PHE A 147 19.26 -3.36 13.87
N ALA A 148 19.44 -4.67 13.60
CA ALA A 148 19.67 -5.65 14.65
C ALA A 148 20.96 -5.35 15.45
N GLU A 149 22.03 -4.98 14.74
CA GLU A 149 23.29 -4.55 15.35
C GLU A 149 23.11 -3.25 16.16
N ALA A 150 22.34 -2.29 15.67
CA ALA A 150 22.01 -1.08 16.42
C ALA A 150 21.27 -1.39 17.73
N VAL A 151 20.29 -2.30 17.71
CA VAL A 151 19.61 -2.79 18.92
C VAL A 151 20.61 -3.44 19.89
N ALA A 152 21.53 -4.26 19.39
CA ALA A 152 22.54 -4.90 20.24
C ALA A 152 23.51 -3.88 20.88
N ILE A 153 23.93 -2.86 20.13
CA ILE A 153 24.81 -1.79 20.62
C ILE A 153 24.10 -0.99 21.71
N VAL A 154 22.87 -0.51 21.48
CA VAL A 154 22.11 0.27 22.48
C VAL A 154 21.72 -0.59 23.67
N GLY A 155 21.18 -1.78 23.43
CA GLY A 155 20.75 -2.71 24.47
C GLY A 155 19.76 -2.07 25.45
N ARG A 156 20.03 -2.22 26.75
CA ARG A 156 19.21 -1.66 27.83
C ARG A 156 19.54 -0.20 28.18
N SER A 157 20.55 0.39 27.54
CA SER A 157 20.93 1.79 27.80
C SER A 157 19.84 2.77 27.40
N ASP A 158 19.06 2.45 26.36
CA ASP A 158 17.85 3.17 25.98
C ASP A 158 16.83 2.20 25.36
N PRO A 159 15.85 1.71 26.15
CA PRO A 159 14.79 0.83 25.66
C PRO A 159 13.95 1.46 24.54
N ALA A 160 13.77 2.79 24.53
CA ALA A 160 12.99 3.48 23.52
C ALA A 160 13.70 3.42 22.15
N CYS A 161 15.00 3.72 22.14
CA CYS A 161 15.81 3.61 20.93
C CYS A 161 15.91 2.16 20.44
N SER A 162 16.15 1.21 21.33
CA SER A 162 16.18 -0.22 20.99
C SER A 162 14.85 -0.69 20.39
N HIS A 163 13.72 -0.30 20.95
CA HIS A 163 12.39 -0.58 20.39
C HIS A 163 12.24 0.02 18.98
N ALA A 164 12.57 1.30 18.81
CA ALA A 164 12.46 1.98 17.53
C ALA A 164 13.33 1.32 16.44
N PHE A 165 14.55 0.88 16.77
CA PHE A 165 15.42 0.15 15.83
C PHE A 165 14.90 -1.26 15.56
N GLY A 166 14.34 -1.95 16.55
CA GLY A 166 13.66 -3.24 16.38
C GLY A 166 12.49 -3.16 15.38
N LEU A 167 11.69 -2.10 15.44
CA LEU A 167 10.63 -1.86 14.45
C LEU A 167 11.20 -1.57 13.05
N ARG A 168 12.33 -0.86 12.95
CA ARG A 168 13.00 -0.61 11.65
C ARG A 168 13.56 -1.89 11.03
N GLN A 169 14.10 -2.80 11.85
CA GLN A 169 14.49 -4.15 11.43
C GLN A 169 13.29 -4.91 10.85
N ALA A 170 12.17 -4.96 11.57
CA ALA A 170 10.94 -5.61 11.09
C ALA A 170 10.47 -5.03 9.76
N ASN A 171 10.47 -3.70 9.63
CA ASN A 171 10.09 -3.02 8.40
C ASN A 171 11.03 -3.33 7.22
N ALA A 172 12.32 -3.54 7.46
CA ALA A 172 13.26 -3.95 6.42
C ALA A 172 12.99 -5.39 5.94
N LEU A 173 12.65 -6.31 6.86
CA LEU A 173 12.26 -7.69 6.55
C LEU A 173 10.92 -7.75 5.80
N ILE A 174 9.90 -6.99 6.22
CA ILE A 174 8.62 -6.90 5.51
C ILE A 174 8.82 -6.36 4.09
N LEU A 175 9.65 -5.31 3.94
CA LEU A 175 9.94 -4.74 2.62
C LEU A 175 10.64 -5.75 1.70
N LEU A 176 11.57 -6.53 2.25
CA LEU A 176 12.23 -7.64 1.57
C LEU A 176 11.22 -8.73 1.15
N ALA A 177 10.32 -9.09 2.06
CA ALA A 177 9.30 -10.09 1.80
C ALA A 177 8.31 -9.65 0.70
N GLU A 178 7.83 -8.41 0.76
CA GLU A 178 6.91 -7.84 -0.23
C GLU A 178 7.55 -7.71 -1.62
N GLU A 179 8.78 -7.18 -1.71
CA GLU A 179 9.39 -6.88 -3.00
C GLU A 179 9.88 -8.10 -3.75
N TRP A 180 10.21 -9.18 -3.05
CA TRP A 180 10.68 -10.43 -3.66
C TRP A 180 9.73 -11.60 -3.44
N SER A 181 8.53 -11.34 -2.91
CA SER A 181 7.49 -12.35 -2.64
C SER A 181 8.03 -13.53 -1.82
N SER A 182 8.82 -13.20 -0.78
CA SER A 182 9.56 -14.18 0.02
C SER A 182 8.80 -14.56 1.29
N GLN A 183 8.35 -15.81 1.37
CA GLN A 183 7.63 -16.31 2.55
C GLN A 183 8.53 -16.35 3.79
N SER A 184 9.78 -16.81 3.64
CA SER A 184 10.72 -16.91 4.77
C SER A 184 11.05 -15.56 5.38
N ASP A 185 11.08 -14.49 4.58
CA ASP A 185 11.34 -13.14 5.09
C ASP A 185 10.13 -12.58 5.86
N TYR A 186 8.89 -12.92 5.47
CA TYR A 186 7.71 -12.63 6.30
C TYR A 186 7.75 -13.41 7.61
N GLU A 187 8.08 -14.70 7.56
CA GLU A 187 8.19 -15.54 8.76
C GLU A 187 9.26 -15.01 9.73
N ALA A 188 10.41 -14.57 9.21
CA ALA A 188 11.44 -13.90 10.00
C ALA A 188 10.94 -12.60 10.65
N ALA A 189 10.19 -11.77 9.90
CA ALA A 189 9.59 -10.55 10.45
C ALA A 189 8.57 -10.87 11.56
N ILE A 190 7.69 -11.86 11.35
CA ILE A 190 6.69 -12.30 12.32
C ILE A 190 7.36 -12.83 13.59
N ALA A 191 8.38 -13.68 13.45
CA ALA A 191 9.12 -14.23 14.60
C ALA A 191 9.78 -13.11 15.43
N HIS A 192 10.44 -12.17 14.75
CA HIS A 192 11.05 -11.00 15.39
C HIS A 192 10.03 -10.11 16.11
N LEU A 193 8.89 -9.82 15.49
CA LEU A 193 7.83 -9.00 16.09
C LEU A 193 7.15 -9.69 17.28
N ARG A 194 6.93 -11.02 17.22
CA ARG A 194 6.43 -11.79 18.37
C ARG A 194 7.43 -11.79 19.54
N GLN A 195 8.73 -11.85 19.25
CA GLN A 195 9.76 -11.71 20.28
C GLN A 195 9.72 -10.33 20.94
N MET A 196 9.55 -9.26 20.15
CA MET A 196 9.40 -7.90 20.70
C MET A 196 8.16 -7.78 21.59
N LEU A 197 7.01 -8.33 21.16
CA LEU A 197 5.78 -8.33 21.98
C LEU A 197 5.98 -9.04 23.32
N GLY A 198 6.73 -10.15 23.35
CA GLY A 198 7.02 -10.88 24.60
C GLY A 198 7.86 -10.11 25.62
N GLN A 199 8.38 -8.93 25.26
CA GLN A 199 9.17 -8.05 26.13
C GLN A 199 8.40 -6.80 26.58
N LEU A 200 7.17 -6.61 26.10
CA LEU A 200 6.36 -5.42 26.34
C LEU A 200 5.11 -5.79 27.13
N ASP A 201 4.74 -4.94 28.08
CA ASP A 201 3.45 -5.03 28.76
C ASP A 201 2.42 -4.12 28.06
N ASN A 202 1.20 -4.61 27.81
CA ASN A 202 0.21 -3.85 27.04
C ASN A 202 -0.37 -2.65 27.82
N PHE A 203 -0.26 -2.64 29.15
CA PHE A 203 -0.70 -1.52 30.00
C PHE A 203 0.42 -0.51 30.27
N GLU A 204 1.65 -0.97 30.51
CA GLU A 204 2.77 -0.07 30.77
C GLU A 204 3.38 0.51 29.48
N ASP A 205 3.43 -0.29 28.40
CA ASP A 205 4.03 0.06 27.12
C ASP A 205 2.98 0.22 26.00
N THR A 206 1.73 0.59 26.32
CA THR A 206 0.57 0.56 25.41
C THR A 206 0.86 1.03 23.98
N ILE A 207 1.50 2.20 23.80
CA ILE A 207 1.84 2.72 22.47
C ILE A 207 2.84 1.82 21.75
N ARG A 208 3.96 1.47 22.40
CA ARG A 208 5.00 0.62 21.80
C ARG A 208 4.46 -0.75 21.47
N TRP A 209 3.70 -1.35 22.38
CA TRP A 209 3.05 -2.64 22.18
C TRP A 209 2.12 -2.61 20.97
N ALA A 210 1.30 -1.58 20.84
CA ALA A 210 0.41 -1.38 19.70
C ALA A 210 1.15 -1.11 18.38
N GLU A 211 2.30 -0.42 18.39
CA GLU A 211 3.16 -0.29 17.20
C GLU A 211 3.69 -1.66 16.73
N VAL A 212 4.09 -2.53 17.66
CA VAL A 212 4.54 -3.89 17.31
C VAL A 212 3.37 -4.70 16.76
N GLN A 213 2.19 -4.63 17.37
CA GLN A 213 0.97 -5.27 16.83
C GLN A 213 0.63 -4.75 15.43
N GLU A 214 0.73 -3.44 15.20
CA GLU A 214 0.50 -2.85 13.88
C GLU A 214 1.44 -3.47 12.84
N ARG A 215 2.74 -3.61 13.17
CA ARG A 215 3.70 -4.23 12.25
C ARG A 215 3.50 -5.73 12.10
N LEU A 216 3.11 -6.44 13.16
CA LEU A 216 2.83 -7.88 13.12
C LEU A 216 1.65 -8.15 12.20
N GLY A 217 0.57 -7.38 12.34
CA GLY A 217 -0.58 -7.46 11.44
C GLY A 217 -0.21 -7.18 9.98
N VAL A 218 0.72 -6.27 9.70
CA VAL A 218 1.20 -6.03 8.33
C VAL A 218 1.95 -7.24 7.78
N ALA A 219 2.85 -7.84 8.56
CA ALA A 219 3.62 -9.01 8.14
C ALA A 219 2.71 -10.25 7.93
N LEU A 220 1.77 -10.48 8.84
CA LEU A 220 0.77 -11.56 8.76
C LEU A 220 -0.13 -11.38 7.54
N ALA A 221 -0.64 -10.17 7.30
CA ALA A 221 -1.46 -9.87 6.12
C ALA A 221 -0.67 -10.10 4.82
N GLY A 222 0.60 -9.69 4.78
CA GLY A 222 1.47 -9.90 3.62
C GLY A 222 1.71 -11.37 3.33
N LEU A 223 1.97 -12.20 4.36
CA LEU A 223 2.12 -13.64 4.22
C LEU A 223 0.81 -14.34 3.85
N GLY A 224 -0.30 -13.94 4.48
CA GLY A 224 -1.65 -14.44 4.19
C GLY A 224 -2.04 -14.20 2.74
N GLY A 225 -1.83 -12.98 2.22
CA GLY A 225 -2.07 -12.66 0.82
C GLY A 225 -1.18 -13.45 -0.14
N LEU A 226 0.07 -13.72 0.23
CA LEU A 226 1.00 -14.52 -0.58
C LEU A 226 0.62 -16.02 -0.62
N ARG A 227 0.09 -16.56 0.48
CA ARG A 227 -0.33 -17.97 0.60
C ARG A 227 -1.79 -18.21 0.20
N GLY A 228 -2.60 -17.15 0.10
CA GLY A 228 -4.05 -17.28 0.08
C GLY A 228 -4.63 -17.82 1.40
N ASP A 229 -3.91 -17.61 2.51
CA ASP A 229 -4.27 -18.17 3.81
C ASP A 229 -5.10 -17.15 4.62
N ARG A 230 -6.40 -17.43 4.72
CA ARG A 230 -7.36 -16.60 5.46
C ARG A 230 -7.15 -16.64 6.97
N ALA A 231 -6.56 -17.69 7.52
CA ALA A 231 -6.29 -17.75 8.96
C ALA A 231 -5.27 -16.69 9.36
N LEU A 232 -4.23 -16.47 8.53
CA LEU A 232 -3.26 -15.39 8.74
C LEU A 232 -3.88 -14.00 8.59
N LEU A 233 -4.87 -13.83 7.69
CA LEU A 233 -5.59 -12.56 7.56
C LEU A 233 -6.48 -12.28 8.78
N HIS A 234 -7.13 -13.31 9.34
CA HIS A 234 -7.88 -13.19 10.60
C HIS A 234 -6.96 -12.89 11.78
N GLU A 235 -5.78 -13.53 11.86
CA GLU A 235 -4.77 -13.24 12.88
C GLU A 235 -4.28 -11.78 12.77
N ALA A 236 -4.03 -11.29 11.55
CA ALA A 236 -3.65 -9.90 11.32
C ALA A 236 -4.74 -8.91 11.76
N ALA A 237 -6.01 -9.21 11.48
CA ALA A 237 -7.13 -8.39 11.97
C ALA A 237 -7.22 -8.41 13.50
N ALA A 238 -6.96 -9.55 14.14
CA ALA A 238 -6.91 -9.67 15.59
C ALA A 238 -5.81 -8.77 16.20
N CYS A 239 -4.60 -8.72 15.61
CA CYS A 239 -3.54 -7.79 16.05
C CYS A 239 -4.04 -6.34 16.12
N TYR A 240 -4.76 -5.88 15.08
CA TYR A 240 -5.28 -4.51 15.05
C TYR A 240 -6.42 -4.29 16.06
N ARG A 241 -7.32 -5.27 16.23
CA ARG A 241 -8.39 -5.19 17.24
C ARG A 241 -7.82 -5.09 18.63
N THR A 242 -6.89 -5.96 19.00
CA THR A 242 -6.28 -5.95 20.33
C THR A 242 -5.49 -4.66 20.58
N ALA A 243 -4.76 -4.15 19.58
CA ALA A 243 -4.13 -2.82 19.71
C ALA A 243 -5.15 -1.70 19.94
N LEU A 244 -6.32 -1.77 19.28
CA LEU A 244 -7.41 -0.82 19.45
C LEU A 244 -8.23 -1.02 20.72
N GLU A 245 -8.04 -2.10 21.48
CA GLU A 245 -8.65 -2.29 22.81
C GLU A 245 -8.04 -1.35 23.85
N ASP A 246 -6.74 -1.03 23.73
CA ASP A 246 -6.03 -0.16 24.67
C ASP A 246 -5.73 1.22 24.07
N VAL A 247 -5.33 1.29 22.78
CA VAL A 247 -5.06 2.58 22.12
C VAL A 247 -6.36 3.30 21.78
N ARG A 248 -6.59 4.43 22.45
CA ARG A 248 -7.64 5.42 22.14
C ARG A 248 -7.10 6.63 21.38
N ARG A 249 -8.01 7.45 20.84
CA ARG A 249 -7.69 8.68 20.09
C ARG A 249 -6.81 9.64 20.88
N GLU A 250 -7.02 9.75 22.19
CA GLU A 250 -6.26 10.64 23.07
C GLU A 250 -4.81 10.20 23.33
N HIS A 251 -4.46 8.94 23.11
CA HIS A 251 -3.11 8.43 23.40
C HIS A 251 -2.13 8.72 22.25
N ASP A 252 -2.49 8.31 21.04
CA ASP A 252 -1.73 8.56 19.81
C ASP A 252 -2.69 8.53 18.61
N LEU A 253 -3.16 9.71 18.22
CA LEU A 253 -4.14 9.87 17.15
C LEU A 253 -3.62 9.32 15.80
N PRO A 254 -2.36 9.58 15.37
CA PRO A 254 -1.80 8.94 14.18
C PRO A 254 -1.80 7.41 14.21
N LEU A 255 -1.34 6.78 15.30
CA LEU A 255 -1.31 5.32 15.43
C LEU A 255 -2.73 4.74 15.42
N TRP A 256 -3.63 5.32 16.19
CA TRP A 256 -5.04 4.93 16.23
C TRP A 256 -5.68 4.96 14.83
N ALA A 257 -5.48 6.04 14.08
CA ALA A 257 -6.01 6.19 12.72
C ALA A 257 -5.43 5.14 11.75
N ARG A 258 -4.14 4.83 11.86
CA ARG A 258 -3.52 3.78 11.05
C ARG A 258 -4.08 2.40 11.39
N LEU A 259 -4.20 2.06 12.67
CA LEU A 259 -4.79 0.79 13.13
C LEU A 259 -6.22 0.61 12.60
N GLN A 260 -7.06 1.64 12.71
CA GLN A 260 -8.42 1.64 12.16
C GLN A 260 -8.45 1.41 10.64
N ARG A 261 -7.58 2.11 9.88
CA ARG A 261 -7.47 1.92 8.43
C ARG A 261 -6.98 0.50 8.07
N HIS A 262 -6.05 -0.04 8.86
CA HIS A 262 -5.52 -1.39 8.67
C HIS A 262 -6.59 -2.46 8.94
N LEU A 263 -7.32 -2.33 10.05
CA LEU A 263 -8.47 -3.18 10.39
C LEU A 263 -9.53 -3.12 9.30
N GLY A 264 -9.96 -1.91 8.93
CA GLY A 264 -11.06 -1.76 7.97
C GLY A 264 -10.74 -2.32 6.58
N ARG A 265 -9.49 -2.20 6.11
CA ARG A 265 -9.08 -2.83 4.85
C ARG A 265 -9.12 -4.36 4.91
N LEU A 266 -8.62 -4.96 5.99
CA LEU A 266 -8.65 -6.43 6.15
C LEU A 266 -10.07 -6.95 6.38
N ALA A 267 -10.86 -6.27 7.20
CA ALA A 267 -12.26 -6.63 7.44
C ALA A 267 -13.06 -6.59 6.12
N LEU A 268 -12.81 -5.61 5.25
CA LEU A 268 -13.41 -5.56 3.91
C LEU A 268 -13.00 -6.77 3.06
N GLU A 269 -11.71 -7.08 2.99
CA GLU A 269 -11.20 -8.21 2.21
C GLU A 269 -11.78 -9.55 2.69
N LEU A 270 -11.77 -9.77 4.01
CA LEU A 270 -12.35 -10.95 4.64
C LEU A 270 -13.86 -11.02 4.43
N GLY A 271 -14.57 -9.90 4.57
CA GLY A 271 -16.02 -9.80 4.40
C GLY A 271 -16.47 -10.06 2.97
N GLU A 272 -15.78 -9.50 1.97
CA GLU A 272 -16.04 -9.81 0.55
C GLU A 272 -15.77 -11.29 0.24
N ALA A 273 -14.68 -11.85 0.77
CA ALA A 273 -14.27 -13.23 0.49
C ALA A 273 -15.13 -14.30 1.17
N GLN A 274 -15.83 -13.96 2.24
CA GLN A 274 -16.70 -14.85 3.02
C GLN A 274 -18.19 -14.54 2.86
N ASP A 275 -18.53 -13.48 2.10
CA ASP A 275 -19.88 -12.92 2.05
C ASP A 275 -20.44 -12.56 3.44
N ASP A 276 -19.55 -12.10 4.34
CA ASP A 276 -19.87 -11.78 5.71
C ASP A 276 -20.21 -10.30 5.85
N ARG A 277 -21.48 -10.02 6.10
CA ARG A 277 -21.99 -8.66 6.28
C ARG A 277 -21.40 -7.96 7.50
N ALA A 278 -21.21 -8.65 8.62
CA ALA A 278 -20.73 -8.04 9.86
C ALA A 278 -19.29 -7.54 9.70
N LEU A 279 -18.45 -8.31 8.99
CA LEU A 279 -17.09 -7.87 8.65
C LEU A 279 -17.07 -6.64 7.73
N ILE A 280 -18.04 -6.50 6.82
CA ILE A 280 -18.14 -5.32 5.95
C ILE A 280 -18.65 -4.11 6.75
N GLU A 281 -19.57 -4.31 7.69
CA GLU A 281 -20.02 -3.26 8.62
C GLU A 281 -18.85 -2.77 9.51
N GLU A 282 -18.06 -3.69 10.07
CA GLU A 282 -16.82 -3.37 10.80
C GLU A 282 -15.84 -2.57 9.91
N ALA A 283 -15.70 -2.97 8.64
CA ALA A 283 -14.86 -2.26 7.69
C ALA A 283 -15.29 -0.80 7.50
N VAL A 284 -16.59 -0.56 7.32
CA VAL A 284 -17.14 0.80 7.16
C VAL A 284 -16.90 1.63 8.42
N GLU A 285 -17.16 1.07 9.60
CA GLU A 285 -16.93 1.77 10.87
C GLU A 285 -15.47 2.17 11.06
N ALA A 286 -14.55 1.23 10.88
CA ALA A 286 -13.12 1.46 11.03
C ALA A 286 -12.58 2.46 9.99
N LEU A 287 -13.03 2.38 8.73
CA LEU A 287 -12.61 3.30 7.67
C LEU A 287 -13.19 4.71 7.86
N ARG A 288 -14.43 4.85 8.33
CA ARG A 288 -15.00 6.15 8.73
C ARG A 288 -14.25 6.75 9.92
N ALA A 289 -13.95 5.93 10.92
CA ALA A 289 -13.17 6.31 12.08
C ALA A 289 -11.79 6.87 11.68
N ALA A 290 -11.03 6.14 10.86
CA ALA A 290 -9.75 6.62 10.34
C ALA A 290 -9.91 7.90 9.50
N SER A 291 -10.86 7.92 8.56
CA SER A 291 -11.08 9.06 7.65
C SER A 291 -11.50 10.34 8.37
N SER A 292 -12.13 10.24 9.55
CA SER A 292 -12.59 11.39 10.33
C SER A 292 -11.46 12.24 10.92
N VAL A 293 -10.25 11.68 11.01
CA VAL A 293 -9.07 12.33 11.61
C VAL A 293 -7.90 12.44 10.65
N MET A 294 -7.99 11.82 9.47
CA MET A 294 -6.98 11.94 8.43
C MET A 294 -7.17 13.22 7.63
N GLU A 295 -6.20 14.12 7.71
CA GLU A 295 -6.16 15.32 6.88
C GLU A 295 -5.59 15.00 5.50
N ARG A 296 -6.31 15.37 4.44
CA ARG A 296 -5.85 15.21 3.05
C ARG A 296 -4.50 15.91 2.80
N ALA A 297 -4.23 17.04 3.45
CA ALA A 297 -2.99 17.79 3.27
C ALA A 297 -1.76 17.08 3.85
N SER A 298 -1.95 16.24 4.86
CA SER A 298 -0.87 15.59 5.60
C SER A 298 -0.32 14.36 4.88
N ASP A 299 -1.18 13.54 4.27
CA ASP A 299 -0.79 12.42 3.39
C ASP A 299 -1.92 12.14 2.38
N ALA A 300 -1.92 12.88 1.27
CA ALA A 300 -2.97 12.76 0.25
C ALA A 300 -3.10 11.33 -0.33
N PRO A 301 -2.03 10.61 -0.67
CA PRO A 301 -2.12 9.21 -1.11
C PRO A 301 -2.75 8.27 -0.08
N ALA A 302 -2.38 8.36 1.21
CA ALA A 302 -2.97 7.51 2.24
C ALA A 302 -4.44 7.84 2.48
N TRP A 303 -4.79 9.14 2.47
CA TRP A 303 -6.17 9.59 2.58
C TRP A 303 -7.03 9.08 1.42
N ALA A 304 -6.53 9.17 0.18
CA ALA A 304 -7.24 8.67 -1.00
C ALA A 304 -7.46 7.15 -0.94
N ALA A 305 -6.49 6.39 -0.39
CA ALA A 305 -6.65 4.96 -0.17
C ALA A 305 -7.75 4.63 0.83
N ALA A 306 -7.83 5.38 1.93
CA ALA A 306 -8.89 5.20 2.92
C ALA A 306 -10.28 5.50 2.33
N GLN A 307 -10.40 6.58 1.55
CA GLN A 307 -11.66 6.95 0.87
C GLN A 307 -12.06 5.91 -0.19
N PHE A 308 -11.10 5.39 -0.94
CA PHE A 308 -11.33 4.32 -1.90
C PHE A 308 -11.85 3.05 -1.22
N ASP A 309 -11.18 2.58 -0.16
CA ASP A 309 -11.61 1.39 0.57
C ASP A 309 -12.96 1.61 1.28
N LEU A 310 -13.24 2.82 1.78
CA LEU A 310 -14.55 3.16 2.34
C LEU A 310 -15.65 3.08 1.28
N GLY A 311 -15.39 3.63 0.09
CA GLY A 311 -16.31 3.54 -1.04
C GLY A 311 -16.58 2.10 -1.46
N ARG A 312 -15.57 1.23 -1.40
CA ARG A 312 -15.74 -0.21 -1.65
C ARG A 312 -16.63 -0.88 -0.61
N ALA A 313 -16.37 -0.65 0.67
CA ALA A 313 -17.12 -1.25 1.76
C ALA A 313 -18.60 -0.83 1.73
N LEU A 314 -18.86 0.47 1.52
CA LEU A 314 -20.21 1.01 1.38
C LEU A 314 -20.93 0.46 0.14
N SER A 315 -20.22 0.35 -0.99
CA SER A 315 -20.77 -0.28 -2.21
C SER A 315 -21.15 -1.75 -1.95
N ALA A 316 -20.34 -2.47 -1.19
CA ALA A 316 -20.59 -3.86 -0.83
C ALA A 316 -21.79 -4.02 0.12
N LEU A 317 -22.00 -3.10 1.08
CA LEU A 317 -23.20 -3.07 1.90
C LEU A 317 -24.43 -2.69 1.09
N GLY A 318 -24.37 -1.60 0.33
CA GLY A 318 -25.49 -1.09 -0.46
C GLY A 318 -26.04 -2.12 -1.46
N ARG A 319 -25.17 -2.93 -2.07
CA ARG A 319 -25.60 -4.06 -2.93
C ARG A 319 -26.38 -5.14 -2.18
N ARG A 320 -26.05 -5.39 -0.90
CA ARG A 320 -26.68 -6.45 -0.08
C ARG A 320 -27.96 -5.98 0.61
N SER A 321 -28.03 -4.72 1.02
CA SER A 321 -29.17 -4.14 1.71
C SER A 321 -30.18 -3.45 0.77
N ALA A 322 -29.84 -3.31 -0.52
CA ALA A 322 -30.51 -2.39 -1.45
C ALA A 322 -30.61 -0.95 -0.90
N GLY A 323 -29.66 -0.55 -0.03
CA GLY A 323 -29.62 0.75 0.62
C GLY A 323 -29.03 1.82 -0.29
N LEU A 324 -29.89 2.68 -0.86
CA LEU A 324 -29.45 3.81 -1.71
C LEU A 324 -28.50 4.77 -0.97
N ALA A 325 -28.72 5.02 0.33
CA ALA A 325 -27.87 5.90 1.12
C ALA A 325 -26.41 5.39 1.20
N ASP A 326 -26.20 4.08 1.32
CA ASP A 326 -24.86 3.49 1.31
C ASP A 326 -24.21 3.59 -0.07
N LEU A 327 -24.98 3.43 -1.14
CA LEU A 327 -24.48 3.59 -2.51
C LEU A 327 -24.11 5.05 -2.84
N GLU A 328 -24.92 6.02 -2.41
CA GLU A 328 -24.60 7.44 -2.55
C GLU A 328 -23.34 7.80 -1.76
N ALA A 329 -23.23 7.32 -0.51
CA ALA A 329 -22.03 7.49 0.30
C ALA A 329 -20.81 6.81 -0.34
N ALA A 330 -20.98 5.65 -0.96
CA ALA A 330 -19.93 4.95 -1.71
C ALA A 330 -19.41 5.79 -2.88
N TYR A 331 -20.33 6.34 -3.69
CA TYR A 331 -20.00 7.21 -4.82
C TYR A 331 -19.23 8.45 -4.36
N ASN A 332 -19.66 9.09 -3.27
CA ASN A 332 -18.99 10.26 -2.71
C ASN A 332 -17.57 9.94 -2.21
N ALA A 333 -17.37 8.81 -1.54
CA ALA A 333 -16.05 8.39 -1.07
C ALA A 333 -15.11 8.06 -2.26
N LEU A 334 -15.61 7.39 -3.31
CA LEU A 334 -14.85 7.16 -4.54
C LEU A 334 -14.48 8.46 -5.26
N ASN A 335 -15.41 9.41 -5.32
CA ASN A 335 -15.16 10.73 -5.90
C ASN A 335 -14.06 11.49 -5.11
N CYS A 336 -14.09 11.45 -3.78
CA CYS A 336 -13.02 11.98 -2.92
C CYS A 336 -11.65 11.38 -3.28
N ALA A 337 -11.54 10.06 -3.42
CA ALA A 337 -10.30 9.42 -3.85
C ALA A 337 -9.84 9.89 -5.25
N GLY A 338 -10.79 10.10 -6.17
CA GLY A 338 -10.56 10.61 -7.53
C GLY A 338 -10.00 12.03 -7.60
N GLN A 339 -10.14 12.83 -6.54
CA GLN A 339 -9.52 14.17 -6.46
C GLN A 339 -8.00 14.11 -6.23
N VAL A 340 -7.47 12.97 -5.77
CA VAL A 340 -6.03 12.74 -5.55
C VAL A 340 -5.46 11.83 -6.63
N TRP A 341 -6.14 10.72 -6.91
CA TRP A 341 -5.77 9.79 -7.97
C TRP A 341 -6.51 10.16 -9.25
N THR A 342 -6.07 11.26 -9.85
CA THR A 342 -6.54 11.68 -11.16
C THR A 342 -5.93 10.80 -12.26
N ARG A 343 -6.49 10.90 -13.47
CA ARG A 343 -5.97 10.19 -14.64
C ARG A 343 -4.48 10.46 -14.88
N ASP A 344 -4.04 11.71 -14.73
CA ASP A 344 -2.65 12.09 -15.01
C ASP A 344 -1.69 11.68 -13.88
N VAL A 345 -2.18 11.67 -12.63
CA VAL A 345 -1.37 11.40 -11.45
C VAL A 345 -1.22 9.91 -11.17
N ALA A 346 -2.30 9.13 -11.35
CA ALA A 346 -2.29 7.69 -11.11
C ALA A 346 -3.32 6.99 -12.02
N PRO A 347 -3.05 6.87 -13.34
CA PRO A 347 -4.02 6.39 -14.32
C PRO A 347 -4.70 5.07 -13.94
N ALA A 348 -3.92 4.10 -13.44
CA ALA A 348 -4.45 2.80 -13.01
C ALA A 348 -5.41 2.92 -11.82
N ARG A 349 -5.05 3.70 -10.80
CA ARG A 349 -5.92 3.95 -9.63
C ARG A 349 -7.16 4.75 -10.01
N TRP A 350 -7.03 5.70 -10.92
CA TRP A 350 -8.15 6.45 -11.47
C TRP A 350 -9.12 5.52 -12.21
N ALA A 351 -8.61 4.60 -13.03
CA ALA A 351 -9.44 3.61 -13.71
C ALA A 351 -10.17 2.69 -12.72
N ASP A 352 -9.52 2.27 -11.62
CA ASP A 352 -10.16 1.53 -10.53
C ASP A 352 -11.31 2.30 -9.88
N ILE A 353 -11.14 3.62 -9.70
CA ILE A 353 -12.18 4.49 -9.16
C ILE A 353 -13.36 4.57 -10.14
N GLN A 354 -13.10 4.84 -11.42
CA GLN A 354 -14.15 4.96 -12.45
C GLN A 354 -14.94 3.66 -12.61
N ASP A 355 -14.27 2.52 -12.61
CA ASP A 355 -14.89 1.20 -12.67
C ASP A 355 -15.81 0.93 -11.47
N ARG A 356 -15.37 1.28 -10.26
CA ARG A 356 -16.18 1.14 -9.04
C ARG A 356 -17.34 2.13 -9.00
N MET A 357 -17.14 3.37 -9.45
CA MET A 357 -18.22 4.35 -9.58
C MET A 357 -19.27 3.85 -10.58
N GLY A 358 -18.86 3.27 -11.71
CA GLY A 358 -19.74 2.61 -12.66
C GLY A 358 -20.56 1.48 -12.03
N ALA A 359 -19.93 0.62 -11.20
CA ALA A 359 -20.64 -0.46 -10.51
C ALA A 359 -21.65 0.06 -9.47
N VAL A 360 -21.30 1.11 -8.73
CA VAL A 360 -22.22 1.78 -7.78
C VAL A 360 -23.41 2.38 -8.53
N LEU A 361 -23.16 3.14 -9.60
CA LEU A 361 -24.19 3.75 -10.42
C LEU A 361 -25.07 2.71 -11.11
N ALA A 362 -24.52 1.60 -11.59
CA ALA A 362 -25.31 0.51 -12.17
C ALA A 362 -26.24 -0.12 -11.13
N THR A 363 -25.80 -0.24 -9.89
CA THR A 363 -26.62 -0.75 -8.77
C THR A 363 -27.72 0.24 -8.43
N MET A 364 -27.38 1.51 -8.23
CA MET A 364 -28.33 2.60 -7.97
C MET A 364 -29.35 2.72 -9.10
N GLY A 365 -28.86 2.66 -10.33
CA GLY A 365 -29.63 2.77 -11.56
C GLY A 365 -30.77 1.78 -11.56
N GLY A 366 -30.57 0.53 -11.11
CA GLY A 366 -31.60 -0.49 -10.97
C GLY A 366 -32.80 -0.11 -10.08
N SER A 367 -32.63 0.83 -9.14
CA SER A 367 -33.70 1.31 -8.25
C SER A 367 -34.44 2.56 -8.76
N TYR A 368 -33.87 3.32 -9.69
CA TYR A 368 -34.52 4.49 -10.31
C TYR A 368 -35.30 4.09 -11.57
N ASN A 369 -36.18 4.93 -12.10
CA ASN A 369 -36.86 4.67 -13.38
C ASN A 369 -36.14 5.35 -14.56
N GLU A 370 -35.52 6.48 -14.28
CA GLU A 370 -34.77 7.30 -15.22
C GLU A 370 -33.52 6.58 -15.73
N THR A 371 -33.16 6.82 -16.99
CA THR A 371 -32.00 6.18 -17.64
C THR A 371 -30.68 6.87 -17.30
N VAL A 372 -30.72 8.15 -16.88
CA VAL A 372 -29.55 9.02 -16.67
C VAL A 372 -28.49 8.37 -15.76
N VAL A 373 -28.90 7.72 -14.67
CA VAL A 373 -27.96 7.07 -13.74
C VAL A 373 -27.24 5.88 -14.40
N LEU A 374 -27.95 5.12 -15.23
CA LEU A 374 -27.37 4.00 -15.96
C LEU A 374 -26.50 4.47 -17.15
N GLU A 375 -26.85 5.57 -17.80
CA GLU A 375 -26.02 6.22 -18.82
C GLU A 375 -24.68 6.68 -18.22
N GLU A 376 -24.70 7.31 -17.04
CA GLU A 376 -23.48 7.69 -16.32
C GLU A 376 -22.68 6.45 -15.87
N ALA A 377 -23.35 5.34 -15.52
CA ALA A 377 -22.66 4.07 -15.24
C ALA A 377 -21.88 3.56 -16.46
N VAL A 378 -22.51 3.54 -17.63
CA VAL A 378 -21.87 3.16 -18.91
C VAL A 378 -20.68 4.09 -19.22
N ALA A 379 -20.85 5.40 -19.01
CA ALA A 379 -19.79 6.39 -19.20
C ALA A 379 -18.61 6.19 -18.23
N ALA A 380 -18.87 5.89 -16.96
CA ALA A 380 -17.85 5.60 -15.95
C ALA A 380 -17.01 4.36 -16.31
N PHE A 381 -17.65 3.26 -16.73
CA PHE A 381 -16.90 2.10 -17.25
C PHE A 381 -16.13 2.44 -18.53
N GLY A 382 -16.70 3.25 -19.42
CA GLY A 382 -16.02 3.78 -20.61
C GLY A 382 -14.72 4.50 -20.25
N ARG A 383 -14.76 5.40 -19.27
CA ARG A 383 -13.58 6.10 -18.74
C ARG A 383 -12.52 5.14 -18.21
N ALA A 384 -12.91 4.10 -17.47
CA ALA A 384 -11.97 3.07 -16.99
C ALA A 384 -11.27 2.34 -18.17
N LEU A 385 -12.02 2.02 -19.23
CA LEU A 385 -11.52 1.33 -20.42
C LEU A 385 -10.61 2.18 -21.32
N GLU A 386 -10.56 3.50 -21.13
CA GLU A 386 -9.56 4.33 -21.81
C GLU A 386 -8.13 4.03 -21.34
N VAL A 387 -8.00 3.59 -20.08
CA VAL A 387 -6.74 3.24 -19.43
C VAL A 387 -6.52 1.73 -19.40
N ARG A 388 -7.54 0.95 -19.02
CA ARG A 388 -7.48 -0.51 -19.01
C ARG A 388 -7.54 -1.02 -20.45
N ARG A 389 -6.42 -1.51 -20.97
CA ARG A 389 -6.32 -2.03 -22.33
C ARG A 389 -6.24 -3.55 -22.34
N ARG A 390 -6.85 -4.17 -23.35
CA ARG A 390 -6.87 -5.63 -23.53
C ARG A 390 -5.46 -6.21 -23.58
N GLU A 391 -4.51 -5.48 -24.18
CA GLU A 391 -3.13 -5.91 -24.40
C GLU A 391 -2.26 -5.83 -23.14
N THR A 392 -2.62 -4.97 -22.18
CA THR A 392 -1.76 -4.64 -21.03
C THR A 392 -2.35 -5.03 -19.68
N ASP A 393 -3.68 -5.11 -19.57
CA ASP A 393 -4.40 -5.39 -18.33
C ASP A 393 -5.71 -6.15 -18.61
N LEU A 394 -5.55 -7.34 -19.19
CA LEU A 394 -6.65 -8.16 -19.70
C LEU A 394 -7.74 -8.48 -18.63
N PRO A 395 -7.40 -8.87 -17.39
CA PRO A 395 -8.43 -9.17 -16.38
C PRO A 395 -9.24 -7.93 -15.99
N ALA A 396 -8.58 -6.79 -15.76
CA ALA A 396 -9.27 -5.56 -15.39
C ALA A 396 -10.10 -5.00 -16.55
N TRP A 397 -9.58 -5.07 -17.78
CA TRP A 397 -10.32 -4.72 -18.99
C TRP A 397 -11.59 -5.57 -19.14
N ALA A 398 -11.48 -6.90 -19.00
CA ALA A 398 -12.62 -7.80 -19.12
C ALA A 398 -13.68 -7.52 -18.05
N SER A 399 -13.25 -7.25 -16.81
CA SER A 399 -14.16 -6.86 -15.73
C SER A 399 -14.92 -5.56 -16.02
N SER A 400 -14.23 -4.49 -16.46
CA SER A 400 -14.87 -3.23 -16.83
C SER A 400 -15.78 -3.34 -18.05
N MET A 401 -15.38 -4.13 -19.05
CA MET A 401 -16.23 -4.44 -20.22
C MET A 401 -17.52 -5.11 -19.81
N ALA A 402 -17.44 -6.09 -18.90
CA ALA A 402 -18.62 -6.77 -18.39
C ALA A 402 -19.53 -5.84 -17.58
N GLY A 403 -18.96 -5.00 -16.70
CA GLY A 403 -19.73 -3.99 -15.97
C GLY A 403 -20.45 -3.01 -16.89
N ARG A 404 -19.77 -2.53 -17.95
CA ARG A 404 -20.38 -1.68 -18.97
C ARG A 404 -21.53 -2.37 -19.69
N ALA A 405 -21.33 -3.62 -20.07
CA ALA A 405 -22.33 -4.41 -20.76
C ALA A 405 -23.57 -4.66 -19.90
N GLU A 406 -23.39 -4.93 -18.60
CA GLU A 406 -24.50 -5.07 -17.66
C GLU A 406 -25.31 -3.78 -17.52
N ALA A 407 -24.65 -2.63 -17.35
CA ALA A 407 -25.33 -1.34 -17.31
C ALA A 407 -26.08 -1.05 -18.63
N THR A 408 -25.45 -1.38 -19.78
CA THR A 408 -26.06 -1.25 -21.11
C THR A 408 -27.28 -2.17 -21.27
N MET A 409 -27.22 -3.39 -20.74
CA MET A 409 -28.36 -4.32 -20.76
C MET A 409 -29.53 -3.80 -19.92
N GLN A 410 -29.25 -3.17 -18.76
CA GLN A 410 -30.29 -2.52 -17.96
C GLN A 410 -30.94 -1.35 -18.70
N LEU A 411 -30.15 -0.53 -19.43
CA LEU A 411 -30.68 0.52 -20.30
C LEU A 411 -31.55 -0.05 -21.42
N ALA A 412 -31.05 -1.07 -22.12
CA ALA A 412 -31.77 -1.73 -23.19
C ALA A 412 -33.14 -2.26 -22.72
N ARG A 413 -33.19 -2.84 -21.52
CA ARG A 413 -34.43 -3.31 -20.91
C ARG A 413 -35.42 -2.17 -20.65
N ARG A 414 -34.94 -1.00 -20.20
CA ARG A 414 -35.80 0.17 -19.93
C ARG A 414 -36.32 0.84 -21.19
N GLY A 415 -35.44 1.08 -22.15
CA GLY A 415 -35.80 1.68 -23.44
C GLY A 415 -36.52 0.70 -24.38
N LYS A 416 -36.54 -0.60 -24.04
CA LYS A 416 -36.95 -1.70 -24.94
C LYS A 416 -36.16 -1.70 -26.24
N GLU A 417 -34.87 -1.43 -26.14
CA GLU A 417 -33.97 -1.26 -27.27
C GLU A 417 -33.18 -2.54 -27.55
N LEU A 418 -33.67 -3.35 -28.48
CA LEU A 418 -33.01 -4.61 -28.85
C LEU A 418 -31.57 -4.41 -29.35
N GLY A 419 -31.29 -3.31 -30.05
CA GLY A 419 -29.95 -2.99 -30.54
C GLY A 419 -28.93 -2.83 -29.40
N LEU A 420 -29.30 -2.12 -28.32
CA LEU A 420 -28.47 -1.98 -27.13
C LEU A 420 -28.29 -3.33 -26.41
N ALA A 421 -29.33 -4.17 -26.36
CA ALA A 421 -29.23 -5.50 -25.77
C ALA A 421 -28.26 -6.40 -26.55
N GLN A 422 -28.29 -6.35 -27.88
CA GLN A 422 -27.35 -7.08 -28.74
C GLN A 422 -25.91 -6.59 -28.57
N GLN A 423 -25.71 -5.26 -28.45
CA GLN A 423 -24.40 -4.67 -28.18
C GLN A 423 -23.84 -5.15 -26.83
N ALA A 424 -24.65 -5.13 -25.77
CA ALA A 424 -24.26 -5.61 -24.45
C ALA A 424 -23.87 -7.10 -24.47
N LEU A 425 -24.63 -7.93 -25.18
CA LEU A 425 -24.29 -9.35 -25.36
C LEU A 425 -22.94 -9.55 -26.03
N SER A 426 -22.66 -8.82 -27.11
CA SER A 426 -21.37 -8.89 -27.80
C SER A 426 -20.22 -8.52 -26.87
N GLN A 427 -20.38 -7.48 -26.04
CA GLN A 427 -19.36 -7.06 -25.07
C GLN A 427 -19.11 -8.11 -23.99
N LEU A 428 -20.16 -8.78 -23.49
CA LEU A 428 -20.03 -9.86 -22.51
C LEU A 428 -19.32 -11.09 -23.10
N VAL A 429 -19.63 -11.46 -24.35
CA VAL A 429 -18.95 -12.56 -25.05
C VAL A 429 -17.46 -12.25 -25.18
N GLU A 430 -17.12 -11.04 -25.65
CA GLU A 430 -15.71 -10.64 -25.83
C GLU A 430 -14.94 -10.66 -24.49
N ALA A 431 -15.53 -10.14 -23.42
CA ALA A 431 -14.94 -10.17 -22.09
C ALA A 431 -14.74 -11.60 -21.57
N MET A 432 -15.71 -12.50 -21.80
CA MET A 432 -15.63 -13.90 -21.38
C MET A 432 -14.54 -14.66 -22.15
N GLU A 433 -14.46 -14.48 -23.47
CA GLU A 433 -13.42 -15.10 -24.29
C GLU A 433 -12.03 -14.62 -23.92
N ALA A 434 -11.89 -13.32 -23.65
CA ALA A 434 -10.66 -12.73 -23.11
C ALA A 434 -10.25 -13.39 -21.78
N ALA A 435 -11.18 -13.53 -20.83
CA ALA A 435 -10.91 -14.19 -19.55
C ALA A 435 -10.49 -15.65 -19.72
N ARG A 436 -11.15 -16.40 -20.62
CA ARG A 436 -10.76 -17.78 -20.96
C ARG A 436 -9.36 -17.85 -21.58
N GLY A 437 -9.06 -16.96 -22.53
CA GLY A 437 -7.74 -16.86 -23.15
C GLY A 437 -6.63 -16.49 -22.17
N ALA A 438 -6.97 -15.77 -21.10
CA ALA A 438 -6.05 -15.43 -20.00
C ALA A 438 -5.84 -16.56 -19.00
N GLY A 439 -6.62 -17.64 -19.06
CA GLY A 439 -6.62 -18.71 -18.05
C GLY A 439 -7.33 -18.35 -16.75
N ASP A 440 -8.08 -17.24 -16.69
CA ASP A 440 -8.87 -16.86 -15.51
C ASP A 440 -10.22 -17.58 -15.52
N ALA A 441 -10.20 -18.84 -15.08
CA ALA A 441 -11.39 -19.70 -15.06
C ALA A 441 -12.51 -19.15 -14.16
N ALA A 442 -12.15 -18.47 -13.06
CA ALA A 442 -13.11 -17.90 -12.13
C ALA A 442 -13.86 -16.72 -12.76
N LEU A 443 -13.13 -15.79 -13.38
CA LEU A 443 -13.74 -14.67 -14.10
C LEU A 443 -14.57 -15.18 -15.29
N ALA A 444 -14.06 -16.13 -16.07
CA ALA A 444 -14.79 -16.71 -17.20
C ALA A 444 -16.11 -17.37 -16.77
N ALA A 445 -16.11 -18.10 -15.66
CA ALA A 445 -17.32 -18.72 -15.11
C ALA A 445 -18.34 -17.67 -14.66
N ALA A 446 -17.90 -16.63 -13.94
CA ALA A 446 -18.76 -15.53 -13.53
C ALA A 446 -19.38 -14.79 -14.72
N LEU A 447 -18.59 -14.53 -15.76
CA LEU A 447 -19.06 -13.88 -17.00
C LEU A 447 -20.03 -14.77 -17.79
N GLN A 448 -19.84 -16.09 -17.78
CA GLN A 448 -20.77 -17.02 -18.41
C GLN A 448 -22.17 -16.94 -17.77
N THR A 449 -22.26 -16.87 -16.44
CA THR A 449 -23.54 -16.70 -15.74
C THR A 449 -24.23 -15.39 -16.12
N ARG A 450 -23.47 -14.30 -16.20
CA ARG A 450 -23.96 -12.97 -16.61
C ARG A 450 -24.45 -12.98 -18.05
N LEU A 451 -23.71 -13.63 -18.95
CA LEU A 451 -24.07 -13.78 -20.37
C LEU A 451 -25.39 -14.53 -20.55
N VAL A 452 -25.62 -15.62 -19.79
CA VAL A 452 -26.88 -16.37 -19.86
C VAL A 452 -28.07 -15.50 -19.43
N ALA A 453 -27.93 -14.74 -18.34
CA ALA A 453 -28.97 -13.83 -17.87
C ALA A 453 -29.27 -12.72 -18.90
N ALA A 454 -28.24 -12.11 -19.47
CA ALA A 454 -28.36 -11.13 -20.54
C ALA A 454 -29.04 -11.71 -21.79
N GLY A 455 -28.73 -12.96 -22.16
CA GLY A 455 -29.32 -13.64 -23.32
C GLY A 455 -30.82 -13.83 -23.17
N ALA A 456 -31.27 -14.28 -21.99
CA ALA A 456 -32.68 -14.40 -21.67
C ALA A 456 -33.42 -13.06 -21.75
N MET A 457 -32.79 -11.96 -21.30
CA MET A 457 -33.37 -10.61 -21.39
C MET A 457 -33.50 -10.14 -22.84
N ALA A 458 -32.48 -10.33 -23.68
CA ALA A 458 -32.54 -9.96 -25.09
C ALA A 458 -33.59 -10.75 -25.86
N GLN A 459 -33.76 -12.04 -25.57
CA GLN A 459 -34.82 -12.87 -26.16
C GLN A 459 -36.22 -12.36 -25.77
N ALA A 460 -36.42 -11.97 -24.51
CA ALA A 460 -37.67 -11.39 -24.06
C ALA A 460 -38.00 -10.06 -24.78
N LEU A 461 -36.99 -9.24 -25.08
CA LEU A 461 -37.15 -7.99 -25.86
C LEU A 461 -37.42 -8.24 -27.35
N ALA A 462 -36.96 -9.36 -27.90
CA ALA A 462 -37.19 -9.70 -29.30
C ALA A 462 -38.59 -10.33 -29.55
N GLY A 463 -39.19 -10.91 -28.51
CA GLY A 463 -40.47 -11.63 -28.58
C GLY A 463 -41.71 -10.85 -28.11
N GLY A 464 -41.55 -9.64 -27.58
CA GLY A 464 -42.63 -8.73 -27.18
C GLY A 464 -42.62 -7.46 -28.01
#